data_AF-A0A1F9Q0T7-F1
#
_entry.id   AF-A0A1F9Q0T7-F1
#
_cell.length_a   1.000
_cell.length_b   1.000
_cell.length_c   1.000
_cell.angle_alpha   90.00
_cell.angle_beta   90.00
_cell.angle_gamma   90.00
#
_symmetry.space_group_name_H-M   'P 1'
#
loop_
_entity.id
_entity.type
_entity.pdbx_description
1 polymer ?
#
loop_
_entity_poly.entity_id
_entity_poly.type
_entity_poly.pdbx_seq_one_letter_code
_entity_poly.pdbx_strand_id
1 'polypeptide(L)'
;MDSNNQALIPGPEFQAKPGLVGTFTLGLAVWGREIQRIVTGQAKRHEVRQLEARLREEMAVLARMDGSGQATPGPERDLCLRQIEMLKAEIARLRREEEATEPRSQT
;
A
#
# COMPACT_ATOMS: atom_id res chain seq x y z
N MET A 1 7.51 -8.75 -72.43
CA MET A 1 7.40 -10.17 -72.02
C MET A 1 7.91 -10.24 -70.62
N ASP A 2 6.99 -9.94 -69.72
CA ASP A 2 7.23 -9.53 -68.35
C ASP A 2 7.43 -10.75 -67.46
N SER A 3 8.60 -10.82 -66.81
CA SER A 3 8.89 -11.83 -65.79
C SER A 3 8.06 -11.52 -64.55
N ASN A 4 6.98 -12.29 -64.36
CA ASN A 4 6.13 -12.29 -63.18
C ASN A 4 6.96 -12.58 -61.92
N ASN A 5 7.31 -11.51 -61.20
CA ASN A 5 7.67 -11.58 -59.78
C ASN A 5 6.39 -11.86 -59.01
N GLN A 6 6.12 -13.15 -58.73
CA GLN A 6 5.03 -13.54 -57.87
C GLN A 6 5.44 -13.18 -56.44
N ALA A 7 5.11 -11.96 -56.03
CA ALA A 7 5.19 -11.53 -54.64
C ALA A 7 4.35 -12.50 -53.81
N LEU A 8 5.03 -13.32 -53.02
CA LEU A 8 4.45 -14.13 -51.97
C LEU A 8 3.82 -13.16 -50.96
N ILE A 9 2.56 -12.82 -51.15
CA ILE A 9 1.78 -12.06 -50.17
C ILE A 9 1.58 -13.01 -48.98
N PRO A 10 2.19 -12.77 -47.80
CA PRO A 10 1.79 -13.52 -46.61
C PRO A 10 0.32 -13.18 -46.36
N GLY A 11 -0.53 -14.21 -46.37
CA GLY A 11 -1.97 -14.10 -46.13
C GLY A 11 -2.28 -13.40 -44.81
N PRO A 12 -3.53 -12.93 -44.63
CA PRO A 12 -3.91 -12.11 -43.49
C PRO A 12 -3.53 -12.84 -42.22
N GLU A 13 -2.73 -12.16 -41.41
CA GLU A 13 -2.24 -12.66 -40.14
C GLU A 13 -3.42 -13.28 -39.41
N PHE A 14 -3.26 -14.55 -39.02
CA PHE A 14 -4.14 -15.18 -38.07
C PHE A 14 -4.14 -14.28 -36.83
N GLN A 15 -5.10 -13.36 -36.75
CA GLN A 15 -5.51 -12.74 -35.51
C GLN A 15 -5.96 -13.91 -34.65
N ALA A 16 -5.00 -14.46 -33.92
CA ALA A 16 -5.20 -15.53 -32.97
C ALA A 16 -6.14 -14.95 -31.92
N LYS A 17 -7.44 -15.17 -32.13
CA LYS A 17 -8.44 -15.01 -31.08
C LYS A 17 -7.84 -15.69 -29.86
N PRO A 18 -7.72 -14.98 -28.71
CA PRO A 18 -7.14 -15.58 -27.53
C PRO A 18 -7.91 -16.87 -27.26
N GLY A 19 -7.23 -18.00 -27.38
CA GLY A 19 -7.85 -19.29 -27.06
C GLY A 19 -8.28 -19.31 -25.60
N LEU A 20 -8.97 -20.38 -25.17
CA LEU A 20 -9.38 -20.58 -23.77
C LEU A 20 -8.26 -20.24 -22.76
N VAL A 21 -7.02 -20.60 -23.08
CA VAL A 21 -5.83 -20.29 -22.28
C VAL A 21 -5.53 -18.78 -22.25
N GLY A 22 -5.68 -18.08 -23.38
CA GLY A 22 -5.47 -16.63 -23.47
C GLY A 22 -6.53 -15.81 -22.72
N THR A 23 -7.78 -16.26 -22.70
CA THR A 23 -8.84 -15.62 -21.90
C THR A 23 -8.61 -15.86 -20.40
N PHE A 24 -8.13 -17.04 -20.03
CA PHE A 24 -7.80 -17.38 -18.65
C PHE A 24 -6.61 -16.58 -18.10
N THR A 25 -5.54 -16.39 -18.90
CA THR A 25 -4.41 -15.54 -18.52
C THR A 25 -4.80 -14.07 -18.41
N LEU A 26 -5.70 -13.59 -19.27
CA LEU A 26 -6.26 -12.24 -19.16
C LEU A 26 -7.04 -12.07 -17.85
N GLY A 27 -7.85 -13.07 -17.48
CA GLY A 27 -8.59 -13.09 -16.21
C GLY A 27 -7.65 -13.08 -14.99
N LEU A 28 -6.58 -13.88 -15.02
CA LEU A 28 -5.56 -13.91 -13.98
C LEU A 28 -4.78 -12.58 -13.86
N ALA A 29 -4.47 -11.93 -14.98
CA ALA A 29 -3.77 -10.66 -14.97
C ALA A 29 -4.62 -9.54 -14.34
N VAL A 30 -5.93 -9.50 -14.65
CA VAL A 30 -6.88 -8.57 -14.04
C VAL A 30 -7.06 -8.88 -12.56
N TRP A 31 -7.24 -10.16 -12.21
CA TRP A 31 -7.40 -10.61 -10.82
C TRP A 31 -6.16 -10.29 -9.96
N GLY A 32 -4.96 -10.55 -10.48
CA GLY A 32 -3.70 -10.23 -9.80
C GLY A 32 -3.53 -8.73 -9.54
N ARG A 33 -3.94 -7.88 -10.48
CA ARG A 33 -3.92 -6.42 -10.31
C ARG A 33 -4.87 -5.96 -9.20
N GLU A 34 -6.03 -6.61 -9.07
CA GLU A 34 -7.00 -6.29 -8.02
C GLU A 34 -6.56 -6.82 -6.65
N ILE A 35 -6.00 -8.04 -6.59
CA ILE A 35 -5.35 -8.57 -5.37
C ILE A 35 -4.21 -7.64 -4.94
N GLN A 36 -3.39 -7.16 -5.87
CA GLN A 36 -2.29 -6.25 -5.54
C GLN A 36 -2.80 -4.91 -4.97
N ARG A 37 -3.93 -4.39 -5.47
CA ARG A 37 -4.59 -3.22 -4.85
C ARG A 37 -5.09 -3.50 -3.44
N ILE A 38 -5.74 -4.65 -3.23
CA ILE A 38 -6.25 -5.03 -1.92
C ILE A 38 -5.08 -5.20 -0.94
N VAL A 39 -4.03 -5.92 -1.32
CA VAL A 39 -2.85 -6.16 -0.48
C VAL A 39 -2.10 -4.87 -0.17
N THR A 40 -1.91 -3.98 -1.14
CA THR A 40 -1.23 -2.69 -0.90
C THR A 40 -2.03 -1.77 0.02
N GLY A 41 -3.37 -1.74 -0.11
CA GLY A 41 -4.24 -1.03 0.83
C GLY A 41 -4.21 -1.62 2.24
N GLN A 42 -4.26 -2.95 2.36
CA GLN A 42 -4.17 -3.64 3.66
C GLN A 42 -2.80 -3.48 4.32
N ALA A 43 -1.70 -3.48 3.55
CA ALA A 43 -0.36 -3.26 4.06
C ALA A 43 -0.21 -1.87 4.70
N LYS A 44 -0.72 -0.82 4.04
CA LYS A 44 -0.73 0.54 4.60
C LYS A 44 -1.54 0.62 5.90
N ARG A 45 -2.73 0.01 5.93
CA ARG A 45 -3.57 -0.08 7.14
C ARG A 45 -2.88 -0.85 8.27
N HIS A 46 -2.12 -1.88 7.93
CA HIS A 46 -1.35 -2.66 8.89
C HIS A 46 -0.18 -1.85 9.48
N GLU A 47 0.51 -1.08 8.65
CA GLU A 47 1.58 -0.16 9.08
C GLU A 47 1.04 0.89 10.08
N VAL A 48 -0.11 1.50 9.79
CA VAL A 48 -0.78 2.42 10.72
C VAL A 48 -1.13 1.73 12.04
N ARG A 49 -1.70 0.51 11.99
CA ARG A 49 -2.04 -0.26 13.21
C ARG A 49 -0.82 -0.62 14.05
N GLN A 50 0.31 -0.93 13.41
CA GLN A 50 1.56 -1.19 14.13
C GLN A 50 2.09 0.07 14.81
N LEU A 51 2.07 1.22 14.11
CA LEU A 51 2.47 2.49 14.69
C LEU A 51 1.56 2.90 15.86
N GLU A 52 0.25 2.64 15.77
CA GLU A 52 -0.71 2.87 16.86
C GLU A 52 -0.49 1.94 18.07
N ALA A 53 -0.07 0.69 17.84
CA ALA A 53 0.30 -0.23 18.92
C ALA A 53 1.55 0.28 19.64
N ARG A 54 2.58 0.68 18.88
CA ARG A 54 3.80 1.26 19.44
C ARG A 54 3.55 2.57 20.19
N LEU A 55 2.67 3.43 19.68
CA LEU A 55 2.25 4.64 20.38
C LEU A 55 1.59 4.32 21.73
N ARG A 56 0.74 3.28 21.79
CA ARG A 56 0.11 2.84 23.05
C ARG A 56 1.14 2.32 24.05
N GLU A 57 2.16 1.60 23.60
CA GLU A 57 3.25 1.12 24.45
C GLU A 57 4.04 2.29 25.03
N GLU A 58 4.47 3.26 24.21
CA GLU A 58 5.21 4.44 24.67
C GLU A 58 4.38 5.29 25.65
N MET A 59 3.08 5.48 25.39
CA MET A 59 2.19 6.16 26.33
C MET A 59 2.04 5.41 27.66
N ALA A 60 2.02 4.07 27.64
CA ALA A 60 1.98 3.26 28.85
C ALA A 60 3.30 3.34 29.62
N VAL A 61 4.44 3.40 28.92
CA VAL A 61 5.76 3.64 29.54
C VAL A 61 5.77 5.01 30.22
N LEU A 62 5.31 6.06 29.54
CA LEU A 62 5.19 7.40 30.12
C LEU A 62 4.30 7.42 31.36
N ALA A 63 3.12 6.79 31.30
CA ALA A 63 2.20 6.71 32.43
C ALA A 63 2.82 5.95 33.63
N ARG A 64 3.62 4.91 33.38
CA ARG A 64 4.36 4.19 34.42
C ARG A 64 5.46 5.04 35.04
N MET A 65 6.16 5.86 34.23
CA MET A 65 7.17 6.80 34.75
C MET A 65 6.51 7.85 35.63
N ASP A 66 5.42 8.48 35.15
CA ASP A 66 4.69 9.50 35.90
C ASP A 66 4.02 8.93 37.18
N GLY A 67 3.55 7.68 37.16
CA GLY A 67 2.89 7.01 38.29
C GLY A 67 3.82 6.36 39.32
N SER A 68 5.11 6.17 39.00
CA SER A 68 6.09 5.53 39.90
C SER A 68 6.57 6.43 41.04
N GLY A 69 6.06 7.66 41.15
CA GLY A 69 6.50 8.64 42.14
C GLY A 69 7.87 9.26 41.82
N GLN A 70 8.57 8.74 40.81
CA GLN A 70 9.78 9.30 40.20
C GLN A 70 9.37 10.36 39.16
N ALA A 71 8.63 11.39 39.59
CA ALA A 71 8.24 12.52 38.75
C ALA A 71 9.42 13.47 38.49
N THR A 72 10.57 12.91 38.12
CA THR A 72 11.76 13.71 37.83
C THR A 72 11.73 14.07 36.35
N PRO A 73 11.71 15.36 35.97
CA PRO A 73 11.96 15.76 34.59
C PRO A 73 13.38 15.29 34.24
N GLY A 74 13.45 14.17 33.52
CA GLY A 74 14.68 13.52 33.11
C GLY A 74 14.78 13.44 31.59
N PRO A 75 16.00 13.33 31.04
CA PRO A 75 16.22 13.26 29.60
C PRO A 75 15.47 12.09 28.94
N GLU A 76 15.21 11.02 29.69
CA GLU A 76 14.45 9.84 29.25
C GLU A 76 12.95 10.16 29.03
N ARG A 77 12.37 11.01 29.88
CA ARG A 77 10.99 11.48 29.76
C ARG A 77 10.82 12.36 28.52
N ASP A 78 11.75 13.28 28.29
CA ASP A 78 11.75 14.14 27.11
C ASP A 78 11.93 13.34 25.81
N LEU A 79 12.77 12.30 25.85
CA LEU A 79 12.91 11.35 24.74
C LEU A 79 11.60 10.62 24.44
N CYS A 80 10.92 10.08 25.45
CA CYS A 80 9.63 9.39 25.29
C CYS A 80 8.56 10.34 24.74
N LEU A 81 8.48 11.58 25.24
CA LEU A 81 7.56 12.59 24.72
C LEU A 81 7.82 12.93 23.25
N ARG A 82 9.09 13.14 22.87
CA ARG A 82 9.47 13.38 21.46
C ARG A 82 9.12 12.20 20.56
N GLN A 83 9.32 10.97 21.05
CA GLN A 83 8.95 9.77 20.30
C GLN A 83 7.43 9.66 20.12
N ILE A 84 6.65 9.95 21.16
CA ILE A 84 5.18 10.01 21.09
C ILE A 84 4.73 11.07 20.07
N GLU A 85 5.31 12.26 20.08
CA GLU A 85 5.00 13.34 19.12
C GLU A 85 5.32 12.93 17.68
N MET A 86 6.49 12.35 17.46
CA MET A 86 6.90 11.84 16.14
C MET A 86 5.94 10.77 15.64
N LEU A 87 5.60 9.78 16.46
CA LEU A 87 4.66 8.71 16.11
C LEU A 87 3.27 9.25 15.78
N LYS A 88 2.76 10.22 16.57
CA LYS A 88 1.48 10.88 16.28
C LYS A 88 1.50 11.64 14.96
N ALA A 89 2.58 12.38 14.69
CA ALA A 89 2.72 13.13 13.44
C ALA A 89 2.75 12.19 12.23
N GLU A 90 3.44 11.06 12.32
CA GLU A 90 3.56 10.08 11.25
C GLU A 90 2.24 9.33 11.01
N ILE A 91 1.54 8.90 12.06
CA ILE A 91 0.19 8.33 11.93
C ILE A 91 -0.77 9.32 11.27
N ALA A 92 -0.72 10.60 11.67
CA ALA A 92 -1.56 11.64 11.07
C ALA A 92 -1.21 11.89 9.59
N ARG A 93 0.07 11.79 9.22
CA ARG A 93 0.50 11.87 7.81
C ARG A 93 -0.04 10.69 7.01
N LEU A 94 0.14 9.46 7.48
CA LEU A 94 -0.31 8.24 6.80
C LEU A 94 -1.84 8.19 6.65
N ARG A 95 -2.59 8.65 7.66
CA ARG A 95 -4.05 8.76 7.57
C ARG A 95 -4.50 9.78 6.53
N ARG A 96 -3.86 10.96 6.46
CA ARG A 96 -4.14 11.95 5.39
C ARG A 96 -3.81 11.40 4.01
N GLU A 97 -2.73 10.62 3.89
CA GLU A 97 -2.41 9.94 2.64
C GLU A 97 -3.44 8.88 2.28
N GLU A 98 -3.96 8.13 3.25
CA GLU A 98 -5.07 7.18 3.03
C GLU A 98 -6.34 7.91 2.54
N GLU A 99 -6.75 8.98 3.23
CA GLU A 99 -7.90 9.82 2.85
C GLU A 99 -7.73 10.47 1.46
N ALA A 100 -6.51 10.85 1.08
CA ALA A 100 -6.21 11.40 -0.24
C ALA A 100 -6.14 10.34 -1.35
N THR A 101 -5.85 9.08 -0.99
CA THR A 101 -5.74 7.96 -1.94
C THR A 101 -7.06 7.20 -2.09
N GLU A 102 -8.03 7.37 -1.19
CA GLU A 102 -9.43 6.95 -1.40
C GLU A 102 -10.17 8.02 -2.23
N PRO A 103 -10.29 7.89 -3.57
CA PRO A 103 -11.17 8.76 -4.31
C PRO A 103 -12.60 8.49 -3.84
N ARG A 104 -13.35 9.57 -3.57
CA ARG A 104 -14.81 9.61 -3.44
C ARG A 104 -15.47 8.44 -4.16
N SER A 105 -15.78 7.38 -3.42
CA SER A 105 -16.88 6.49 -3.75
C SER A 105 -18.15 7.14 -3.20
N GLN A 106 -18.39 8.40 -3.58
CA GLN A 106 -19.66 9.06 -3.33
C GLN A 106 -20.55 8.71 -4.51
N THR A 107 -21.43 7.76 -4.23
CA THR A 107 -22.62 7.43 -5.01
C THR A 107 -23.55 8.63 -5.08
#